data_AF-A0A7J9MI61-F1
#
_entry.id   AF-A0A7J9MI61-F1
#
_cell.length_a   1.000
_cell.length_b   1.000
_cell.length_c   1.000
_cell.angle_alpha   90.00
_cell.angle_beta   90.00
_cell.angle_gamma   90.00
#
_symmetry.space_group_name_H-M   'P 1'
#
loop_
_entity.id
_entity.type
_entity.pdbx_description
1 polymer ?
#
loop_
_entity_poly.entity_id
_entity_poly.type
_entity_poly.pdbx_seq_one_letter_code
_entity_poly.pdbx_strand_id
1 'polypeptide(L)'
;MKKFSIPESNSVYVSLEPSSFITWEKLGESMKQKYEQPLHYLTQILLKQWDESSGNGINNNNIEVMILKKQPIGNVIDPHTAEATVRVIENFNKQFVSHHYISKIWLSDPNYHHF
;
A
#
# COMPACT_ATOMS: atom_id res chain seq x y z
N MET A 1 14.98 8.05 -2.04
CA MET A 1 13.64 8.63 -1.72
C MET A 1 13.63 9.74 -0.67
N LYS A 2 14.72 10.02 0.05
CA LYS A 2 14.77 11.05 1.12
C LYS A 2 14.52 12.50 0.66
N LYS A 3 14.44 12.76 -0.65
CA LYS A 3 14.25 14.11 -1.22
C LYS A 3 12.78 14.45 -1.53
N PHE A 4 11.85 13.51 -1.37
CA PHE A 4 10.42 13.77 -1.57
C PHE A 4 9.78 14.12 -0.23
N SER A 5 9.41 15.40 -0.08
CA SER A 5 8.64 15.88 1.07
C SER A 5 7.23 15.28 1.02
N ILE A 6 6.68 14.92 2.18
CA ILE A 6 5.29 14.48 2.27
C ILE A 6 4.42 15.70 1.95
N PRO A 7 3.47 15.61 1.01
CA PRO A 7 2.53 16.69 0.79
C PRO A 7 1.73 16.92 2.08
N GLU A 8 1.80 18.15 2.59
CA GLU A 8 0.91 18.58 3.66
C GLU A 8 -0.53 18.56 3.15
N SER A 9 -1.47 18.25 4.06
CA SER A 9 -2.89 18.12 3.76
C SER A 9 -3.48 19.46 3.35
N ASN A 10 -3.31 19.87 2.09
CA ASN A 10 -4.07 20.98 1.52
C ASN A 10 -5.53 20.55 1.44
N SER A 11 -6.39 21.30 2.14
CA SER A 11 -7.80 21.04 2.42
C SER A 11 -8.71 21.18 1.20
N VAL A 12 -8.40 20.53 0.09
CA VAL A 12 -9.36 20.30 -0.99
C VAL A 12 -9.81 18.85 -0.86
N TYR A 13 -10.92 18.68 -0.15
CA TYR A 13 -11.60 17.40 0.03
C TYR A 13 -12.10 16.89 -1.34
N VAL A 14 -11.22 16.22 -2.08
CA VAL A 14 -11.68 15.22 -3.03
C VAL A 14 -12.08 14.03 -2.18
N SER A 15 -13.37 13.94 -1.90
CA SER A 15 -13.99 12.77 -1.27
C SER A 15 -13.58 11.56 -2.10
N LEU A 16 -12.74 10.69 -1.54
CA LEU A 16 -12.51 9.37 -2.13
C LEU A 16 -13.82 8.60 -1.93
N GLU A 17 -14.58 8.44 -3.01
CA GLU A 17 -15.77 7.59 -3.02
C GLU A 17 -15.42 6.22 -2.38
N PRO A 18 -16.21 5.75 -1.40
CA PRO A 18 -15.90 4.60 -0.53
C PRO A 18 -15.86 3.23 -1.24
N SER A 19 -15.81 3.20 -2.58
CA SER A 19 -15.88 1.99 -3.41
C SER A 19 -14.62 1.69 -4.23
N SER A 20 -13.57 2.51 -4.17
CA SER A 20 -12.56 2.55 -5.24
C SER A 20 -11.32 1.66 -5.07
N PHE A 21 -10.96 1.19 -3.86
CA PHE A 21 -9.83 0.27 -3.69
C PHE A 21 -10.28 -1.07 -3.08
N ILE A 22 -10.05 -2.14 -3.84
CA ILE A 22 -10.39 -3.52 -3.45
C ILE A 22 -9.24 -4.14 -2.63
N THR A 23 -7.99 -3.69 -2.85
CA THR A 23 -6.76 -4.24 -2.26
C THR A 23 -5.83 -3.13 -1.78
N TRP A 24 -4.89 -3.45 -0.88
CA TRP A 24 -3.89 -2.52 -0.34
C TRP A 24 -2.94 -2.02 -1.43
N GLU A 25 -2.57 -2.90 -2.38
CA GLU A 25 -1.78 -2.52 -3.56
C GLU A 25 -2.51 -1.46 -4.40
N LYS A 26 -3.82 -1.62 -4.65
CA LYS A 26 -4.63 -0.63 -5.38
C LYS A 26 -4.77 0.69 -4.63
N LEU A 27 -4.85 0.66 -3.30
CA LEU A 27 -4.79 1.87 -2.48
C LEU A 27 -3.43 2.57 -2.68
N GLY A 28 -2.34 1.80 -2.64
CA GLY A 28 -1.00 2.31 -2.89
C GLY A 28 -0.85 2.96 -4.27
N GLU A 29 -1.36 2.32 -5.33
CA GLU A 29 -1.40 2.89 -6.68
C GLU A 29 -2.21 4.19 -6.74
N SER A 30 -3.39 4.21 -6.11
CA SER A 30 -4.25 5.39 -6.06
C SER A 30 -3.56 6.55 -5.34
N MET A 31 -2.83 6.26 -4.25
CA MET A 31 -2.03 7.25 -3.54
C MET A 31 -0.86 7.77 -4.39
N LYS A 32 -0.16 6.89 -5.14
CA LYS A 32 0.91 7.32 -6.07
C LYS A 32 0.38 8.32 -7.09
N GLN A 33 -0.80 8.06 -7.65
CA GLN A 33 -1.46 8.94 -8.61
C GLN A 33 -1.93 10.25 -7.95
N LYS A 34 -2.63 10.17 -6.83
CA LYS A 34 -3.18 11.33 -6.10
C LYS A 34 -2.11 12.30 -5.63
N TYR A 35 -0.98 11.78 -5.14
CA TYR A 35 0.11 12.59 -4.58
C TYR A 35 1.27 12.81 -5.55
N GLU A 36 1.20 12.26 -6.75
CA GLU A 36 2.26 12.32 -7.78
C GLU A 36 3.64 11.93 -7.24
N GLN A 37 3.68 10.96 -6.32
CA GLN A 37 4.89 10.52 -5.66
C GLN A 37 5.03 9.00 -5.67
N PRO A 38 6.24 8.47 -5.87
CA PRO A 38 6.48 7.05 -5.70
C PRO A 38 6.36 6.66 -4.22
N LEU A 39 5.90 5.43 -3.99
CA LEU A 39 5.93 4.78 -2.68
C LEU A 39 7.25 4.05 -2.47
N HIS A 40 7.68 3.96 -1.21
CA HIS A 40 8.91 3.30 -0.85
C HIS A 40 8.82 1.80 -1.10
N TYR A 41 9.93 1.21 -1.55
CA TYR A 41 10.03 -0.23 -1.85
C TYR A 41 9.44 -1.11 -0.73
N LEU A 42 9.84 -0.86 0.52
CA LEU A 42 9.29 -1.59 1.68
C LEU A 42 7.81 -1.35 1.93
N THR A 43 7.30 -0.16 1.61
CA THR A 43 5.87 0.13 1.71
C THR A 43 5.13 -0.73 0.68
N GLN A 44 5.61 -0.80 -0.55
CA GLN A 44 4.98 -1.59 -1.60
C GLN A 44 4.98 -3.09 -1.29
N ILE A 45 6.10 -3.62 -0.77
CA ILE A 45 6.15 -5.02 -0.29
C ILE A 45 5.10 -5.25 0.81
N LEU A 46 5.00 -4.34 1.78
CA LEU A 46 4.07 -4.52 2.89
C LEU A 46 2.61 -4.53 2.43
N LEU A 47 2.23 -3.64 1.50
CA LEU A 47 0.88 -3.61 0.93
C LEU A 47 0.56 -4.94 0.24
N LYS A 48 1.49 -5.46 -0.55
CA LYS A 48 1.37 -6.78 -1.18
C LYS A 48 1.23 -7.90 -0.15
N GLN A 49 2.06 -7.91 0.90
CA GLN A 49 1.97 -8.90 1.97
C GLN A 49 0.62 -8.85 2.71
N TRP A 50 0.05 -7.66 2.90
CA TRP A 50 -1.28 -7.53 3.49
C TRP A 50 -2.38 -8.10 2.58
N ASP A 51 -2.27 -7.89 1.27
CA ASP A 51 -3.17 -8.49 0.28
C ASP A 51 -3.04 -10.03 0.23
N GLU A 52 -1.82 -10.56 0.32
CA GLU A 52 -1.58 -11.99 0.40
C GLU A 52 -2.14 -12.59 1.71
N SER A 53 -1.92 -11.91 2.84
CA SER A 53 -2.37 -12.38 4.17
C SER A 53 -3.88 -12.34 4.36
N SER A 54 -4.57 -11.41 3.69
CA SER A 54 -6.05 -11.33 3.70
C SER A 54 -6.71 -12.40 2.81
N GLY A 55 -5.91 -13.23 2.14
CA GLY A 55 -6.38 -14.24 1.19
C GLY A 55 -6.66 -13.68 -0.21
N ASN A 56 -6.59 -12.36 -0.41
CA ASN A 56 -6.79 -11.74 -1.72
C ASN A 56 -5.71 -12.17 -2.74
N GLY A 57 -4.57 -12.68 -2.28
CA GLY A 57 -3.49 -13.24 -3.12
C GLY A 57 -3.58 -14.73 -3.48
N ILE A 58 -4.59 -15.50 -3.04
CA ILE A 58 -4.68 -16.95 -3.29
C ILE A 58 -5.77 -17.30 -4.32
N ASN A 59 -5.39 -17.96 -5.40
CA ASN A 59 -6.25 -18.60 -6.42
C ASN A 59 -7.02 -19.83 -5.89
N ASN A 60 -7.83 -19.66 -4.84
CA ASN A 60 -8.60 -20.77 -4.29
C ASN A 60 -10.04 -20.74 -4.84
N ASN A 61 -10.46 -21.81 -5.53
CA ASN A 61 -11.74 -21.92 -6.25
C ASN A 61 -12.97 -22.14 -5.34
N ASN A 62 -12.84 -21.86 -4.04
CA ASN A 62 -13.84 -22.17 -3.04
C ASN A 62 -14.79 -20.96 -2.92
N ILE A 63 -16.07 -21.16 -3.22
CA ILE A 63 -17.05 -20.07 -3.38
C ILE A 63 -17.24 -19.25 -2.09
N GLU A 64 -17.24 -19.89 -0.90
CA GLU A 64 -17.29 -19.19 0.40
C GLU A 64 -16.07 -18.31 0.66
N VAL A 65 -14.89 -18.79 0.26
CA VAL A 65 -13.64 -18.06 0.38
C VAL A 65 -13.61 -16.88 -0.59
N MET A 66 -14.20 -17.00 -1.78
CA MET A 66 -14.40 -15.90 -2.73
C MET A 66 -15.31 -14.78 -2.19
N ILE A 67 -16.32 -15.11 -1.37
CA ILE A 67 -17.25 -14.13 -0.81
C ILE A 67 -16.59 -13.33 0.32
N LEU A 68 -15.78 -13.97 1.17
CA LEU A 68 -14.98 -13.28 2.20
C LEU A 68 -13.81 -12.47 1.58
N LYS A 69 -13.15 -13.01 0.53
CA LYS A 69 -12.07 -12.33 -0.24
C LYS A 69 -12.53 -11.14 -1.08
N LYS A 70 -13.85 -10.95 -1.24
CA LYS A 70 -14.42 -9.81 -1.98
C LYS A 70 -14.94 -8.71 -1.07
N GLN A 71 -14.61 -8.72 0.22
CA GLN A 71 -14.83 -7.52 1.02
C GLN A 71 -13.71 -6.52 0.70
N PRO A 72 -13.99 -5.42 -0.03
CA PRO A 72 -13.02 -4.37 -0.19
C PRO A 72 -12.56 -3.90 1.19
N ILE A 73 -11.29 -3.52 1.32
CA ILE A 73 -10.73 -3.01 2.57
C ILE A 73 -11.60 -1.88 3.14
N GLY A 74 -12.22 -1.07 2.29
CA GLY A 74 -13.19 -0.03 2.67
C GLY A 74 -14.39 -0.52 3.49
N ASN A 75 -14.71 -1.81 3.47
CA ASN A 75 -15.78 -2.41 4.29
C ASN A 75 -15.31 -2.78 5.70
N VAL A 76 -14.00 -2.97 5.92
CA VAL A 76 -13.42 -3.37 7.21
C VAL A 76 -12.75 -2.18 7.90
N ILE A 77 -12.08 -1.34 7.12
CA ILE A 77 -11.33 -0.18 7.57
C ILE A 77 -11.82 1.02 6.77
N ASP A 78 -12.17 2.08 7.47
CA ASP A 78 -12.53 3.36 6.86
C ASP A 78 -11.43 3.83 5.89
N PRO A 79 -11.79 4.28 4.66
CA PRO A 79 -10.83 4.73 3.67
C PRO A 79 -9.81 5.76 4.13
N HIS A 80 -10.22 6.73 4.95
CA HIS A 80 -9.30 7.74 5.47
C HIS A 80 -8.30 7.13 6.46
N THR A 81 -8.76 6.17 7.26
CA THR A 81 -7.91 5.41 8.19
C THR A 81 -6.90 4.55 7.44
N ALA A 82 -7.32 3.88 6.35
CA ALA A 82 -6.43 3.09 5.52
C ALA A 82 -5.35 3.98 4.87
N GLU A 83 -5.74 5.09 4.24
CA GLU A 83 -4.82 6.05 3.62
C GLU A 83 -3.83 6.64 4.65
N ALA A 84 -4.33 7.03 5.84
CA ALA A 84 -3.49 7.55 6.92
C ALA A 84 -2.46 6.50 7.39
N THR A 85 -2.86 5.23 7.49
CA THR A 85 -1.98 4.12 7.88
C THR A 85 -0.84 3.95 6.88
N VAL A 86 -1.15 3.90 5.57
CA VAL A 86 -0.13 3.82 4.52
C VAL A 86 0.81 5.02 4.58
N ARG A 87 0.27 6.23 4.81
CA ARG A 87 1.08 7.45 4.89
C ARG A 87 2.08 7.43 6.07
N VAL A 88 1.67 6.92 7.23
CA VAL A 88 2.55 6.79 8.41
C VAL A 88 3.70 5.84 8.11
N ILE A 89 3.40 4.68 7.53
CA ILE A 89 4.40 3.67 7.17
C ILE A 89 5.35 4.20 6.10
N GLU A 90 4.81 4.88 5.08
CA GLU A 90 5.60 5.50 4.03
C GLU A 90 6.57 6.55 4.57
N ASN A 91 6.13 7.38 5.51
CA ASN A 91 7.00 8.34 6.18
C ASN A 91 8.11 7.64 6.96
N PHE A 92 7.75 6.63 7.76
CA PHE A 92 8.72 5.87 8.53
C PHE A 92 9.81 5.27 7.62
N ASN A 93 9.37 4.63 6.54
CA ASN A 93 10.25 4.00 5.58
C ASN A 93 11.16 5.03 4.87
N LYS A 94 10.63 6.17 4.46
CA LYS A 94 11.42 7.24 3.83
C LYS A 94 12.50 7.82 4.76
N GLN A 95 12.20 7.96 6.05
CA GLN A 95 13.08 8.65 7.00
C GLN A 95 14.11 7.72 7.64
N PHE A 96 13.66 6.56 8.13
CA PHE A 96 14.44 5.76 9.08
C PHE A 96 15.13 4.55 8.44
N VAL A 97 14.67 4.09 7.28
CA VAL A 97 15.26 2.91 6.65
C VAL A 97 16.66 3.23 6.13
N SER A 98 17.64 2.41 6.55
CA SER A 98 19.02 2.53 6.11
C SER A 98 19.22 1.91 4.73
N HIS A 99 20.13 2.49 3.95
CA HIS A 99 20.49 1.94 2.64
C HIS A 99 21.07 0.52 2.77
N HIS A 100 21.83 0.25 3.83
CA HIS A 100 22.40 -1.08 4.10
C HIS A 100 21.31 -2.14 4.29
N TYR A 101 20.23 -1.81 5.02
CA TYR A 101 19.09 -2.71 5.20
C TYR A 101 18.39 -3.00 3.87
N ILE A 102 18.17 -1.97 3.04
CA ILE A 102 17.57 -2.15 1.71
C ILE A 102 18.41 -3.03 0.81
N SER A 103 19.73 -2.79 0.75
CA SER A 103 20.62 -3.61 -0.07
C SER A 103 20.58 -5.08 0.34
N LYS A 104 20.50 -5.37 1.64
CA LYS A 104 20.36 -6.75 2.13
C LYS A 104 19.05 -7.40 1.67
N ILE A 105 17.95 -6.65 1.65
CA ILE A 105 16.66 -7.15 1.16
C ILE A 105 16.74 -7.39 -0.35
N TRP A 106 17.27 -6.44 -1.13
CA TRP A 106 17.40 -6.59 -2.59
C TRP A 106 18.28 -7.77 -3.00
N LEU A 107 19.35 -8.06 -2.25
CA LEU A 107 20.15 -9.26 -2.49
C LEU A 107 19.38 -10.57 -2.30
N SER A 108 18.29 -10.52 -1.52
CA SER A 108 17.44 -11.68 -1.21
C SER A 108 16.17 -11.73 -2.07
N ASP A 109 15.86 -10.66 -2.81
CA ASP A 109 14.69 -10.55 -3.67
C ASP A 109 15.12 -10.38 -5.14
N PRO A 110 15.10 -11.44 -5.96
CA PRO A 110 15.49 -11.36 -7.37
C PRO A 110 14.56 -10.46 -8.22
N ASN A 111 13.39 -10.10 -7.70
CA ASN A 111 12.38 -9.30 -8.40
C ASN A 111 12.29 -7.86 -7.88
N TYR A 112 13.26 -7.39 -7.10
CA TYR A 112 13.20 -6.08 -6.45
C TYR A 112 13.00 -4.90 -7.41
N HIS A 113 13.37 -5.05 -8.69
CA HIS A 113 13.19 -4.05 -9.74
C HIS A 113 11.74 -3.83 -10.19
N HIS A 114 10.81 -4.72 -9.84
CA HIS A 114 9.39 -4.63 -10.23
C HIS A 114 8.56 -3.72 -9.31
N PHE A 115 9.19 -3.11 -8.29
CA PHE A 115 8.56 -2.28 -7.26
C PHE A 115 9.00 -0.82 -7.37
#